data_AF-A0AAV2LPU2-F1
#
_entry.id   AF-A0AAV2LPU2-F1
#
_cell.length_a   1.000
_cell.length_b   1.000
_cell.length_c   1.000
_cell.angle_alpha   90.00
_cell.angle_beta   90.00
_cell.angle_gamma   90.00
#
_symmetry.space_group_name_H-M   'P 1'
#
loop_
_entity.id
_entity.type
_entity.pdbx_description
1 polymer ?
#
loop_
_entity_poly.entity_id
_entity_poly.type
_entity_poly.pdbx_seq_one_letter_code
_entity_poly.pdbx_strand_id
1 'polypeptide(L)'
;MYGSEENMQRLNNVGPNPDFSTFSWAVSERKCSVRIPGHVHKAGRGYLEDRRPAADCDPYQSLCSSLFGPCAPHSSVPVLLTLQSLCSSLFGPFAPHSSVPVLLTLQSLCSSLFSPFAPHSSVPVLLTLLSLCSSLFRDPQVLDEMSLGPQTLCLQRIAMRPYLALPPSHCQVTYIWINSSGTEPMSKTRIMQNEPESLEEVPVWRGVHKRELSLVPVAIFRDPFIRGPHKMVLCDARNRDGTPATGSRREECLRVMEAVKDQKPWFGFEQEFVLKTLEGLPFGWSSATAPPAGASAQVGLERVFGRDISLSHYNACVYAGIKMAGAAGEAMPAQWEFQVGPSEGIALGDHAWMARYILLRVWLSLGQRGGHMNFSTESMREEGGLRCIHEAIERLSQRHTQHMALYGGPENQQRLNTIGINSDFNTFSWATANRKSSVRVPGHVSQRGQGYLEDRRPAADCDPYLVCKALVQTCCSPGART
;
A
#
# COMPACT_ATOMS: atom_id res chain seq x y z
N MET A 1 -18.68 6.66 32.04
CA MET A 1 -17.38 6.65 32.75
C MET A 1 -16.95 5.25 33.16
N TYR A 2 -17.79 4.45 33.83
CA TYR A 2 -17.41 3.11 34.30
C TYR A 2 -17.93 1.92 33.44
N GLY A 3 -18.44 2.15 32.23
CA GLY A 3 -19.01 1.13 31.34
C GLY A 3 -20.41 1.52 30.83
N SER A 4 -21.08 0.61 30.13
CA SER A 4 -22.45 0.74 29.63
C SER A 4 -23.52 0.60 30.72
N GLU A 5 -24.82 0.75 30.38
CA GLU A 5 -25.94 0.56 31.31
C GLU A 5 -25.99 -0.85 31.92
N GLU A 6 -25.44 -1.86 31.23
CA GLU A 6 -25.31 -3.23 31.74
C GLU A 6 -24.39 -3.30 32.98
N ASN A 7 -23.47 -2.34 33.15
CA ASN A 7 -22.64 -2.25 34.34
C ASN A 7 -23.46 -1.90 35.60
N MET A 8 -24.58 -1.18 35.47
CA MET A 8 -25.48 -0.91 36.61
C MET A 8 -26.10 -2.22 37.13
N GLN A 9 -26.46 -3.13 36.23
CA GLN A 9 -27.01 -4.44 36.61
C GLN A 9 -25.94 -5.32 37.26
N ARG A 10 -24.69 -5.26 36.78
CA ARG A 10 -23.55 -5.99 37.39
C ARG A 10 -23.29 -5.56 38.84
N LEU A 11 -23.43 -4.26 39.11
CA LEU A 11 -23.17 -3.64 40.41
C LEU A 11 -24.37 -3.79 41.37
N ASN A 12 -25.59 -3.97 40.87
CA ASN A 12 -26.80 -4.14 41.70
C ASN A 12 -27.26 -5.61 41.91
N ASN A 13 -26.60 -6.59 41.30
CA ASN A 13 -26.97 -8.01 41.42
C ASN A 13 -26.27 -8.75 42.57
N VAL A 14 -26.93 -9.80 43.09
CA VAL A 14 -26.45 -10.67 44.20
C VAL A 14 -25.15 -11.39 43.81
N GLY A 15 -24.01 -10.78 44.14
CA GLY A 15 -22.67 -11.28 43.83
C GLY A 15 -21.58 -10.54 44.63
N PRO A 16 -20.28 -10.78 44.37
CA PRO A 16 -19.18 -10.13 45.09
C PRO A 16 -18.86 -8.71 44.58
N ASN A 17 -19.83 -8.03 43.99
CA ASN A 17 -19.68 -6.71 43.37
C ASN A 17 -20.20 -5.60 44.29
N PRO A 18 -19.68 -4.37 44.15
CA PRO A 18 -20.17 -3.22 44.92
C PRO A 18 -21.47 -2.65 44.37
N ASP A 19 -22.26 -2.07 45.26
CA ASP A 19 -23.51 -1.38 44.95
C ASP A 19 -23.26 -0.17 44.03
N PHE A 20 -24.11 0.01 43.01
CA PHE A 20 -23.97 1.12 42.06
C PHE A 20 -24.32 2.48 42.68
N SER A 21 -25.31 2.49 43.57
CA SER A 21 -25.91 3.70 44.14
C SER A 21 -25.15 4.24 45.36
N THR A 22 -24.32 3.42 45.99
CA THR A 22 -23.59 3.79 47.21
C THR A 22 -22.09 3.54 47.09
N PHE A 23 -21.29 4.58 47.36
CA PHE A 23 -19.84 4.45 47.40
C PHE A 23 -19.39 3.85 48.74
N SER A 24 -18.51 2.85 48.69
CA SER A 24 -17.90 2.24 49.86
C SER A 24 -16.45 1.85 49.60
N TRP A 25 -15.63 1.79 50.65
CA TRP A 25 -14.28 1.26 50.57
C TRP A 25 -13.96 0.43 51.81
N ALA A 26 -13.12 -0.59 51.65
CA ALA A 26 -12.73 -1.45 52.75
C ALA A 26 -11.42 -2.22 52.47
N VAL A 27 -10.81 -2.74 53.53
CA VAL A 27 -9.61 -3.58 53.45
C VAL A 27 -10.02 -5.04 53.25
N SER A 28 -9.48 -5.68 52.22
CA SER A 28 -9.74 -7.08 51.83
C SER A 28 -11.19 -7.44 51.44
N GLU A 29 -12.16 -6.55 51.61
CA GLU A 29 -13.56 -6.77 51.25
C GLU A 29 -13.77 -6.59 49.74
N ARG A 30 -14.43 -7.55 49.09
CA ARG A 30 -14.67 -7.54 47.64
C ARG A 30 -15.93 -6.79 47.24
N LYS A 31 -16.90 -6.66 48.15
CA LYS A 31 -18.19 -5.98 47.92
C LYS A 31 -18.13 -4.45 48.06
N CYS A 32 -16.96 -3.86 48.22
CA CYS A 32 -16.79 -2.41 48.31
C CYS A 32 -16.37 -1.79 46.97
N SER A 33 -16.73 -0.53 46.74
CA SER A 33 -16.41 0.19 45.50
C SER A 33 -14.91 0.27 45.26
N VAL A 34 -14.15 0.54 46.33
CA VAL A 34 -12.68 0.56 46.31
C VAL A 34 -12.12 -0.38 47.37
N ARG A 35 -11.36 -1.39 46.93
CA ARG A 35 -10.73 -2.37 47.81
C ARG A 35 -9.26 -2.05 48.01
N ILE A 36 -8.80 -2.00 49.26
CA ILE A 36 -7.38 -2.05 49.58
C ILE A 36 -7.02 -3.51 49.86
N PRO A 37 -6.15 -4.17 49.09
CA PRO A 37 -5.75 -5.54 49.38
C PRO A 37 -5.14 -5.67 50.78
N GLY A 38 -5.48 -6.72 51.52
CA GLY A 38 -5.03 -6.88 52.90
C GLY A 38 -3.50 -6.87 53.08
N HIS A 39 -2.76 -7.37 52.09
CA HIS A 39 -1.30 -7.32 52.11
C HIS A 39 -0.76 -5.88 51.91
N VAL A 40 -1.43 -5.08 51.07
CA VAL A 40 -1.11 -3.65 50.88
C VAL A 40 -1.37 -2.87 52.16
N HIS A 41 -2.51 -3.11 52.79
CA HIS A 41 -2.85 -2.47 54.06
C HIS A 41 -1.86 -2.85 55.18
N LYS A 42 -1.52 -4.13 55.31
CA LYS A 42 -0.51 -4.61 56.28
C LYS A 42 0.88 -4.03 56.01
N ALA A 43 1.24 -3.81 54.75
CA ALA A 43 2.54 -3.25 54.37
C ALA A 43 2.60 -1.72 54.49
N GLY A 44 1.46 -1.04 54.68
CA GLY A 44 1.36 0.42 54.71
C GLY A 44 1.71 1.12 53.39
N ARG A 45 1.87 0.37 52.29
CA ARG A 45 2.25 0.87 50.96
C ARG A 45 1.80 -0.10 49.85
N GLY A 46 1.36 0.43 48.72
CA GLY A 46 0.94 -0.37 47.57
C GLY A 46 -0.15 0.30 46.74
N TYR A 47 -1.14 -0.47 46.29
CA TYR A 47 -2.21 -0.03 45.39
C TYR A 47 -3.61 -0.25 45.98
N LEU A 48 -4.59 0.43 45.41
CA LEU A 48 -6.02 0.18 45.62
C LEU A 48 -6.65 -0.35 44.33
N GLU A 49 -7.76 -1.05 44.45
CA GLU A 49 -8.53 -1.57 43.32
C GLU A 49 -9.86 -0.85 43.25
N ASP A 50 -10.09 -0.06 42.19
CA ASP A 50 -11.44 0.43 41.86
C ASP A 50 -12.20 -0.70 41.16
N ARG A 51 -13.30 -1.16 41.78
CA ARG A 51 -14.08 -2.33 41.34
C ARG A 51 -15.34 -1.96 40.57
N ARG A 52 -15.58 -0.66 40.37
CA ARG A 52 -16.71 -0.09 39.63
C ARG A 52 -16.58 -0.17 38.09
N PRO A 53 -15.38 -0.04 37.47
CA PRO A 53 -15.25 -0.17 36.02
C PRO A 53 -15.62 -1.58 35.54
N ALA A 54 -16.38 -1.65 34.44
CA ALA A 54 -16.59 -2.88 33.66
C ALA A 54 -15.54 -3.02 32.54
N ALA A 55 -15.49 -4.21 31.91
CA ALA A 55 -14.52 -4.51 30.85
C ALA A 55 -14.70 -3.65 29.59
N ASP A 56 -15.89 -3.07 29.41
CA ASP A 56 -16.26 -2.16 28.33
C ASP A 56 -16.08 -0.68 28.70
N CYS A 57 -15.49 -0.36 29.87
CA CYS A 57 -15.24 1.02 30.25
C CYS A 57 -14.18 1.66 29.33
N ASP A 58 -14.38 2.94 28.98
CA ASP A 58 -13.37 3.73 28.29
C ASP A 58 -12.22 4.05 29.27
N PRO A 59 -11.04 3.45 29.10
CA PRO A 59 -9.94 3.61 30.04
C PRO A 59 -9.42 5.04 30.06
N TYR A 60 -9.56 5.81 28.98
CA TYR A 60 -9.08 7.19 28.91
C TYR A 60 -9.99 8.14 29.70
N GLN A 61 -11.30 7.93 29.64
CA GLN A 61 -12.26 8.78 30.37
C GLN A 61 -12.23 8.55 31.89
N SER A 62 -11.98 7.31 32.32
CA SER A 62 -11.85 6.94 33.74
C SER A 62 -10.50 7.35 34.36
N LEU A 63 -9.42 7.33 33.58
CA LEU A 63 -8.08 7.68 34.05
C LEU A 63 -7.89 9.21 34.11
N CYS A 64 -8.38 9.94 33.11
CA CYS A 64 -8.26 11.40 33.04
C CYS A 64 -9.07 12.10 34.15
N SER A 65 -10.23 11.57 34.53
CA SER A 65 -11.03 12.13 35.64
C SER A 65 -10.36 11.93 37.01
N SER A 66 -9.55 10.88 37.17
CA SER A 66 -8.81 10.58 38.41
C SER A 66 -7.48 11.33 38.51
N LEU A 67 -6.81 11.58 37.38
CA LEU A 67 -5.50 12.25 37.33
C LEU A 67 -5.60 13.79 37.29
N PHE A 68 -6.70 14.35 36.76
CA PHE A 68 -6.86 15.79 36.56
C PHE A 68 -8.00 16.40 37.41
N GLY A 69 -8.39 15.71 38.48
CA GLY A 69 -9.31 16.26 39.47
C GLY A 69 -8.70 17.46 40.21
N PRO A 70 -9.50 18.47 40.59
CA PRO A 70 -9.03 19.76 41.11
C PRO A 70 -8.26 19.73 42.46
N CYS A 71 -7.97 18.54 43.01
CA CYS A 71 -7.41 18.36 44.36
C CYS A 71 -6.11 17.53 44.43
N ALA A 72 -5.29 17.48 43.37
CA ALA A 72 -3.99 16.79 43.43
C ALA A 72 -2.80 17.73 43.14
N PRO A 73 -2.33 18.52 44.13
CA PRO A 73 -1.06 19.21 44.04
C PRO A 73 0.08 18.25 44.39
N HIS A 74 1.22 18.41 43.68
CA HIS A 74 2.55 17.81 43.93
C HIS A 74 2.90 16.49 43.24
N SER A 75 3.52 16.59 42.05
CA SER A 75 4.28 15.49 41.42
C SER A 75 5.78 15.80 41.34
N SER A 76 6.40 16.23 42.45
CA SER A 76 7.86 16.33 42.59
C SER A 76 8.51 15.00 43.01
N VAL A 77 7.76 14.11 43.66
CA VAL A 77 8.22 12.80 44.15
C VAL A 77 8.49 11.79 43.03
N PRO A 78 7.67 11.69 41.96
CA PRO A 78 7.94 10.77 40.85
C PRO A 78 9.23 11.12 40.11
N VAL A 79 9.50 12.41 39.88
CA VAL A 79 10.69 12.88 39.13
C VAL A 79 12.00 12.57 39.88
N LEU A 80 12.00 12.73 41.21
CA LEU A 80 13.17 12.41 42.05
C LEU A 80 13.42 10.90 42.14
N LEU A 81 12.35 10.08 42.25
CA LEU A 81 12.47 8.62 42.25
C LEU A 81 12.93 8.07 40.88
N THR A 82 12.53 8.70 39.77
CA THR A 82 13.00 8.34 38.42
C THR A 82 14.49 8.63 38.23
N LEU A 83 15.00 9.77 38.71
CA LEU A 83 16.43 10.10 38.64
C LEU A 83 17.29 9.18 39.53
N GLN A 84 16.81 8.84 40.72
CA GLN A 84 17.52 7.95 41.66
C GLN A 84 17.55 6.49 41.18
N SER A 85 16.49 6.03 40.50
CA SER A 85 16.46 4.71 39.87
C SER A 85 17.41 4.62 38.65
N LEU A 86 17.59 5.73 37.91
CA LEU A 86 18.46 5.79 36.73
C LEU A 86 19.94 5.56 37.09
N CYS A 87 20.42 6.20 38.16
CA CYS A 87 21.81 6.08 38.61
C CYS A 87 22.13 4.71 39.24
N SER A 88 21.12 4.05 39.80
CA SER A 88 21.27 2.75 40.46
C SER A 88 21.35 1.59 39.46
N SER A 89 20.69 1.70 38.32
CA SER A 89 20.70 0.68 37.26
C SER A 89 21.87 0.79 36.28
N LEU A 90 22.51 1.96 36.16
CA LEU A 90 23.63 2.19 35.23
C LEU A 90 24.99 1.70 35.75
N PHE A 91 25.15 1.44 37.05
CA PHE A 91 26.46 1.13 37.65
C PHE A 91 26.47 -0.12 38.57
N GLY A 92 25.44 -0.96 38.49
CA GLY A 92 25.33 -2.19 39.28
C GLY A 92 25.86 -3.42 38.52
N PRO A 93 26.83 -4.18 39.05
CA PRO A 93 27.45 -5.32 38.35
C PRO A 93 26.55 -6.56 38.20
N PHE A 94 25.33 -6.56 38.75
CA PHE A 94 24.40 -7.70 38.71
C PHE A 94 22.94 -7.23 38.66
N ALA A 95 22.32 -7.15 37.48
CA ALA A 95 20.87 -6.94 37.38
C ALA A 95 20.26 -7.65 36.14
N PRO A 96 19.80 -8.91 36.28
CA PRO A 96 19.17 -9.68 35.21
C PRO A 96 17.63 -9.53 35.08
N HIS A 97 16.98 -8.58 35.76
CA HIS A 97 15.53 -8.39 35.64
C HIS A 97 15.12 -6.91 35.55
N SER A 98 15.14 -6.38 34.32
CA SER A 98 14.83 -4.97 34.02
C SER A 98 13.62 -4.81 33.11
N SER A 99 12.48 -5.47 33.41
CA SER A 99 11.25 -5.34 32.59
C SER A 99 10.32 -4.23 33.08
N VAL A 100 10.14 -4.09 34.40
CA VAL A 100 9.17 -3.15 34.99
C VAL A 100 9.63 -1.68 34.95
N PRO A 101 10.89 -1.32 35.32
CA PRO A 101 11.37 0.06 35.23
C PRO A 101 11.45 0.55 33.78
N VAL A 102 11.75 -0.37 32.86
CA VAL A 102 11.77 -0.11 31.41
C VAL A 102 10.37 0.17 30.87
N LEU A 103 9.38 -0.64 31.23
CA LEU A 103 7.98 -0.43 30.83
C LEU A 103 7.41 0.92 31.31
N LEU A 104 7.74 1.31 32.54
CA LEU A 104 7.33 2.61 33.09
C LEU A 104 8.05 3.79 32.40
N THR A 105 9.31 3.59 32.00
CA THR A 105 10.07 4.58 31.22
C THR A 105 9.51 4.70 29.80
N LEU A 106 9.15 3.59 29.15
CA LEU A 106 8.44 3.55 27.85
C LEU A 106 7.10 4.28 27.93
N GLN A 107 6.33 4.07 28.99
CA GLN A 107 5.01 4.67 29.16
C GLN A 107 5.08 6.20 29.40
N SER A 108 6.07 6.67 30.15
CA SER A 108 6.34 8.11 30.37
C SER A 108 6.84 8.81 29.09
N LEU A 109 7.70 8.13 28.32
CA LEU A 109 8.22 8.60 27.03
C LEU A 109 7.14 8.68 25.95
N CYS A 110 6.26 7.67 25.86
CA CYS A 110 5.10 7.69 24.97
C CYS A 110 4.12 8.82 25.31
N SER A 111 3.91 9.12 26.59
CA SER A 111 3.05 10.24 27.02
C SER A 111 3.62 11.60 26.62
N SER A 112 4.96 11.72 26.55
CA SER A 112 5.65 12.93 26.12
C SER A 112 5.63 13.13 24.60
N LEU A 113 5.54 12.04 23.82
CA LEU A 113 5.46 12.05 22.35
C LEU A 113 4.12 12.58 21.81
N PHE A 114 3.05 12.53 22.62
CA PHE A 114 1.71 13.00 22.22
C PHE A 114 1.27 14.29 22.94
N SER A 115 2.20 14.95 23.65
CA SER A 115 1.94 16.27 24.21
C SER A 115 2.04 17.34 23.11
N PRO A 116 1.01 18.18 22.91
CA PRO A 116 1.03 19.25 21.90
C PRO A 116 2.09 20.35 22.17
N PHE A 117 2.78 20.30 23.31
CA PHE A 117 3.77 21.30 23.74
C PHE A 117 5.23 20.81 23.70
N ALA A 118 5.51 19.59 23.23
CA ALA A 118 6.88 19.03 23.22
C ALA A 118 7.38 18.63 21.81
N PRO A 119 7.57 19.60 20.88
CA PRO A 119 8.01 19.29 19.50
C PRO A 119 9.50 18.90 19.37
N HIS A 120 10.35 19.20 20.37
CA HIS A 120 11.81 19.06 20.23
C HIS A 120 12.43 17.80 20.88
N SER A 121 11.66 17.01 21.63
CA SER A 121 12.16 15.84 22.35
C SER A 121 11.76 14.50 21.72
N SER A 122 10.93 14.49 20.68
CA SER A 122 10.37 13.27 20.08
C SER A 122 11.42 12.35 19.45
N VAL A 123 12.45 12.90 18.80
CA VAL A 123 13.50 12.11 18.12
C VAL A 123 14.44 11.42 19.11
N PRO A 124 15.03 12.11 20.12
CA PRO A 124 15.82 11.46 21.16
C PRO A 124 15.02 10.39 21.91
N VAL A 125 13.76 10.70 22.26
CA VAL A 125 12.86 9.79 22.96
C VAL A 125 12.60 8.51 22.14
N LEU A 126 12.33 8.63 20.84
CA LEU A 126 12.13 7.48 19.97
C LEU A 126 13.41 6.62 19.86
N LEU A 127 14.57 7.26 19.70
CA LEU A 127 15.87 6.58 19.63
C LEU A 127 16.21 5.84 20.93
N THR A 128 15.88 6.43 22.09
CA THR A 128 16.06 5.78 23.40
C THR A 128 15.14 4.59 23.59
N LEU A 129 13.87 4.68 23.18
CA LEU A 129 12.92 3.56 23.22
C LEU A 129 13.39 2.40 22.34
N LEU A 130 13.91 2.71 21.15
CA LEU A 130 14.44 1.72 20.21
C LEU A 130 15.75 1.08 20.66
N SER A 131 16.66 1.87 21.26
CA SER A 131 17.87 1.33 21.87
C SER A 131 17.52 0.37 23.00
N LEU A 132 16.56 0.69 23.86
CA LEU A 132 16.09 -0.20 24.93
C LEU A 132 15.47 -1.50 24.39
N CYS A 133 14.61 -1.41 23.37
CA CYS A 133 14.02 -2.60 22.74
C CYS A 133 15.10 -3.48 22.09
N SER A 134 16.09 -2.88 21.42
CA SER A 134 17.20 -3.62 20.79
C SER A 134 18.12 -4.31 21.81
N SER A 135 18.22 -3.78 23.03
CA SER A 135 18.99 -4.36 24.13
C SER A 135 18.22 -5.45 24.88
N LEU A 136 16.89 -5.37 24.94
CA LEU A 136 16.03 -6.34 25.63
C LEU A 136 15.81 -7.66 24.86
N PHE A 137 15.94 -7.65 23.53
CA PHE A 137 15.63 -8.80 22.66
C PHE A 137 16.83 -9.31 21.85
N ARG A 138 18.07 -9.03 22.30
CA ARG A 138 19.29 -9.46 21.61
C ARG A 138 19.61 -10.93 21.89
N ASP A 139 19.54 -11.76 20.85
CA ASP A 139 20.16 -13.09 20.81
C ASP A 139 21.62 -12.96 20.31
N PRO A 140 22.64 -13.38 21.08
CA PRO A 140 24.05 -13.27 20.70
C PRO A 140 24.46 -14.06 19.44
N GLN A 141 23.64 -14.97 18.92
CA GLN A 141 24.00 -15.79 17.75
C GLN A 141 23.74 -15.13 16.39
N VAL A 142 23.08 -13.97 16.35
CA VAL A 142 22.73 -13.24 15.10
C VAL A 142 23.74 -12.12 14.82
N LEU A 143 25.03 -12.46 14.75
CA LEU A 143 26.10 -11.46 14.59
C LEU A 143 26.71 -11.36 13.18
N ASP A 144 26.34 -12.21 12.22
CA ASP A 144 27.08 -12.27 10.95
C ASP A 144 26.44 -11.62 9.72
N GLU A 145 25.22 -11.07 9.80
CA GLU A 145 24.67 -10.30 8.67
C GLU A 145 23.85 -9.11 9.16
N MET A 146 24.40 -7.89 9.05
CA MET A 146 23.58 -6.66 9.04
C MET A 146 22.79 -6.60 7.72
N SER A 147 21.83 -7.51 7.56
CA SER A 147 20.77 -7.37 6.57
C SER A 147 19.80 -6.28 7.05
N LEU A 148 19.34 -5.43 6.13
CA LEU A 148 18.37 -4.37 6.40
C LEU A 148 17.02 -4.98 6.81
N GLY A 149 16.86 -5.31 8.09
CA GLY A 149 15.61 -5.86 8.62
C GLY A 149 14.43 -4.86 8.57
N PRO A 150 13.17 -5.33 8.66
CA PRO A 150 11.96 -4.49 8.59
C PRO A 150 11.92 -3.31 9.57
N GLN A 151 12.56 -3.47 10.74
CA GLN A 151 12.67 -2.43 11.76
C GLN A 151 13.48 -1.22 11.27
N THR A 152 14.53 -1.46 10.47
CA THR A 152 15.40 -0.42 9.90
C THR A 152 14.66 0.42 8.85
N LEU A 153 13.74 -0.18 8.09
CA LEU A 153 12.88 0.52 7.12
C LEU A 153 11.87 1.45 7.79
N CYS A 154 11.25 1.02 8.90
CA CYS A 154 10.32 1.85 9.68
C CYS A 154 11.04 3.05 10.31
N LEU A 155 12.25 2.86 10.82
CA LEU A 155 13.09 3.91 11.39
C LEU A 155 13.44 4.99 10.38
N GLN A 156 13.86 4.60 9.17
CA GLN A 156 14.16 5.55 8.10
C GLN A 156 12.94 6.41 7.76
N ARG A 157 11.74 5.82 7.66
CA ARG A 157 10.51 6.56 7.31
C ARG A 157 10.09 7.57 8.37
N ILE A 158 10.19 7.23 9.66
CA ILE A 158 9.86 8.16 10.76
C ILE A 158 10.88 9.30 10.82
N ALA A 159 12.17 8.97 10.70
CA ALA A 159 13.25 9.96 10.72
C ALA A 159 13.13 10.99 9.59
N MET A 160 12.59 10.60 8.42
CA MET A 160 12.41 11.52 7.29
C MET A 160 11.28 12.54 7.47
N ARG A 161 10.25 12.27 8.29
CA ARG A 161 9.03 13.11 8.34
C ARG A 161 9.29 14.59 8.66
N PRO A 162 10.12 14.95 9.66
CA PRO A 162 10.40 16.36 9.94
C PRO A 162 11.07 17.07 8.77
N TYR A 163 11.94 16.37 8.03
CA TYR A 163 12.66 16.94 6.89
C TYR A 163 11.77 17.09 5.66
N LEU A 164 10.80 16.18 5.45
CA LEU A 164 9.79 16.31 4.40
C LEU A 164 8.79 17.45 4.66
N ALA A 165 8.68 17.92 5.90
CA ALA A 165 7.80 19.03 6.28
C ALA A 165 8.49 20.41 6.16
N LEU A 166 9.79 20.46 5.81
CA LEU A 166 10.48 21.73 5.59
C LEU A 166 9.84 22.48 4.43
N PRO A 167 9.69 23.82 4.53
CA PRO A 167 9.13 24.60 3.44
C PRO A 167 10.02 24.47 2.20
N PRO A 168 9.45 24.15 1.02
CA PRO A 168 10.23 23.96 -0.19
C PRO A 168 10.76 25.30 -0.68
N SER A 169 12.07 25.38 -0.91
CA SER A 169 12.72 26.54 -1.55
C SER A 169 12.83 26.40 -3.06
N HIS A 170 12.63 25.20 -3.59
CA HIS A 170 12.76 24.83 -5.00
C HIS A 170 11.78 23.70 -5.34
N CYS A 171 11.58 23.44 -6.63
CA CYS A 171 10.79 22.30 -7.10
C CYS A 171 11.68 21.08 -7.40
N GLN A 172 11.39 19.95 -6.78
CA GLN A 172 11.96 18.65 -7.13
C GLN A 172 11.15 18.03 -8.27
N VAL A 173 11.83 17.63 -9.35
CA VAL A 173 11.23 16.96 -10.50
C VAL A 173 11.90 15.61 -10.69
N THR A 174 11.15 14.54 -10.39
CA THR A 174 11.61 13.15 -10.46
C THR A 174 11.32 12.58 -11.86
N TYR A 175 12.36 12.37 -12.65
CA TYR A 175 12.29 11.76 -13.98
C TYR A 175 12.24 10.25 -13.83
N ILE A 176 11.27 9.62 -14.47
CA ILE A 176 10.99 8.19 -14.41
C ILE A 176 11.04 7.62 -15.83
N TRP A 177 11.75 6.53 -16.04
CA TRP A 177 11.84 5.86 -17.35
C TRP A 177 11.92 4.34 -17.16
N ILE A 178 11.63 3.56 -18.19
CA ILE A 178 11.71 2.10 -18.11
C ILE A 178 13.15 1.64 -18.38
N ASN A 179 13.64 0.67 -17.61
CA ASN A 179 14.98 0.10 -17.76
C ASN A 179 15.16 -0.61 -19.12
N SER A 180 16.39 -1.02 -19.42
CA SER A 180 16.73 -1.62 -20.71
C SER A 180 16.07 -2.98 -20.97
N SER A 181 15.68 -3.71 -19.93
CA SER A 181 14.90 -4.95 -20.08
C SER A 181 13.42 -4.70 -20.37
N GLY A 182 12.92 -3.48 -20.16
CA GLY A 182 11.51 -3.14 -20.35
C GLY A 182 10.60 -3.59 -19.20
N THR A 183 11.17 -3.95 -18.03
CA THR A 183 10.43 -4.64 -16.95
C THR A 183 10.25 -3.77 -15.71
N GLU A 184 11.11 -2.78 -15.48
CA GLU A 184 11.10 -2.01 -14.24
C GLU A 184 11.28 -0.51 -14.49
N PRO A 185 10.56 0.36 -13.75
CA PRO A 185 10.79 1.78 -13.78
C PRO A 185 12.04 2.16 -12.96
N MET A 186 12.86 3.02 -13.54
CA MET A 186 14.01 3.68 -12.92
C MET A 186 13.65 5.14 -12.65
N SER A 187 14.29 5.78 -11.67
CA SER A 187 14.05 7.21 -11.43
C SER A 187 15.26 7.96 -10.91
N LYS A 188 15.27 9.28 -11.14
CA LYS A 188 16.21 10.23 -10.55
C LYS A 188 15.63 11.64 -10.51
N THR A 189 16.08 12.46 -9.58
CA THR A 189 15.47 13.78 -9.31
C THR A 189 16.40 14.93 -9.69
N ARG A 190 15.82 15.96 -10.33
CA ARG A 190 16.46 17.25 -10.62
C ARG A 190 15.79 18.33 -9.77
N ILE A 191 16.58 19.32 -9.35
CA ILE A 191 16.05 20.56 -8.76
C ILE A 191 15.77 21.57 -9.89
N MET A 192 14.56 22.11 -9.91
CA MET A 192 14.13 23.23 -10.75
C MET A 192 13.83 24.43 -9.87
N GLN A 193 14.14 25.62 -10.37
CA GLN A 193 13.93 26.87 -9.64
C GLN A 193 12.43 27.15 -9.42
N ASN A 194 11.62 26.89 -10.44
CA ASN A 194 10.17 27.07 -10.40
C ASN A 194 9.45 25.72 -10.59
N GLU A 195 8.21 25.63 -10.10
CA GLU A 195 7.31 24.53 -10.42
C GLU A 195 6.94 24.59 -11.90
N PRO A 196 7.15 23.52 -12.69
CA PRO A 196 6.73 23.51 -14.07
C PRO A 196 5.20 23.40 -14.17
N GLU A 197 4.59 24.29 -14.94
CA GLU A 197 3.14 24.31 -15.18
C GLU A 197 2.74 23.36 -16.32
N SER A 198 3.66 23.11 -17.25
CA SER A 198 3.44 22.24 -18.41
C SER A 198 4.61 21.28 -18.65
N LEU A 199 4.42 20.33 -19.56
CA LEU A 199 5.45 19.35 -19.92
C LEU A 199 6.61 20.01 -20.69
N GLU A 200 6.33 21.04 -21.48
CA GLU A 200 7.29 21.78 -22.31
C GLU A 200 8.33 22.53 -21.47
N GLU A 201 7.95 22.93 -20.26
CA GLU A 201 8.86 23.56 -19.30
C GLU A 201 9.82 22.56 -18.65
N VAL A 202 9.55 21.26 -18.76
CA VAL A 202 10.41 20.22 -18.24
C VAL A 202 11.55 19.94 -19.24
N PRO A 203 12.80 20.25 -18.91
CA PRO A 203 13.91 20.08 -19.84
C PRO A 203 14.25 18.60 -20.09
N VAL A 204 14.67 18.27 -21.31
CA VAL A 204 15.28 16.96 -21.63
C VAL A 204 16.52 16.73 -20.77
N TRP A 205 16.63 15.56 -20.13
CA TRP A 205 17.82 15.21 -19.36
C TRP A 205 18.79 14.41 -20.21
N ARG A 206 19.88 15.04 -20.66
CA ARG A 206 20.94 14.38 -21.45
C ARG A 206 22.00 13.73 -20.56
N GLY A 207 22.68 12.70 -21.07
CA GLY A 207 23.84 12.08 -20.42
C GLY A 207 23.47 11.22 -19.20
N VAL A 208 22.34 10.53 -19.26
CA VAL A 208 21.86 9.59 -18.23
C VAL A 208 22.43 8.19 -18.49
N HIS A 209 22.60 7.39 -17.43
CA HIS A 209 23.09 6.01 -17.49
C HIS A 209 24.41 5.87 -18.28
N LYS A 210 25.56 6.03 -17.60
CA LYS A 210 26.89 6.04 -18.24
C LYS A 210 27.06 7.08 -19.37
N ARG A 211 26.23 8.13 -19.36
CA ARG A 211 26.19 9.20 -20.38
C ARG A 211 25.72 8.74 -21.76
N GLU A 212 24.93 7.67 -21.84
CA GLU A 212 24.49 7.09 -23.11
C GLU A 212 23.07 7.50 -23.49
N LEU A 213 22.23 7.83 -22.50
CA LEU A 213 20.81 8.07 -22.70
C LEU A 213 20.43 9.54 -22.53
N SER A 214 19.37 9.94 -23.25
CA SER A 214 18.60 11.15 -23.00
C SER A 214 17.19 10.77 -22.54
N LEU A 215 16.67 11.47 -21.53
CA LEU A 215 15.30 11.30 -21.05
C LEU A 215 14.44 12.44 -21.57
N VAL A 216 13.50 12.12 -22.46
CA VAL A 216 12.55 13.07 -23.05
C VAL A 216 11.24 13.00 -22.25
N PRO A 217 10.81 14.09 -21.57
CA PRO A 217 9.54 14.13 -20.86
C PRO A 217 8.34 13.82 -21.77
N VAL A 218 7.42 12.99 -21.29
CA VAL A 218 6.22 12.59 -22.04
C VAL A 218 4.91 12.72 -21.25
N ALA A 219 4.97 12.69 -19.92
CA ALA A 219 3.81 12.95 -19.06
C ALA A 219 4.24 13.47 -17.69
N ILE A 220 3.45 14.36 -17.10
CA ILE A 220 3.72 15.02 -15.82
C ILE A 220 2.63 14.67 -14.79
N PHE A 221 3.04 14.39 -13.56
CA PHE A 221 2.19 14.00 -12.44
C PHE A 221 2.61 14.72 -11.16
N ARG A 222 1.69 14.88 -10.20
CA ARG A 222 2.05 15.38 -8.87
C ARG A 222 2.84 14.30 -8.11
N ASP A 223 3.86 14.67 -7.34
CA ASP A 223 4.59 13.70 -6.53
C ASP A 223 3.86 13.43 -5.20
N PRO A 224 3.34 12.22 -4.95
CA PRO A 224 2.61 11.92 -3.72
C PRO A 224 3.52 11.69 -2.49
N PHE A 225 4.83 11.51 -2.69
CA PHE A 225 5.77 11.17 -1.63
C PHE A 225 6.33 12.41 -0.95
N ILE A 226 6.61 13.45 -1.74
CA ILE A 226 7.16 14.73 -1.26
C ILE A 226 6.17 15.89 -1.43
N ARG A 227 5.02 15.67 -2.08
CA ARG A 227 3.89 16.60 -2.25
C ARG A 227 4.25 17.90 -2.98
N GLY A 228 3.26 18.77 -3.16
CA GLY A 228 3.42 20.04 -3.88
C GLY A 228 4.50 20.91 -3.22
N PRO A 229 5.33 21.61 -4.03
CA PRO A 229 5.20 21.87 -5.46
C PRO A 229 5.82 20.80 -6.38
N HIS A 230 6.24 19.65 -5.85
CA HIS A 230 7.08 18.69 -6.57
C HIS A 230 6.33 17.81 -7.59
N LYS A 231 7.08 17.33 -8.60
CA LYS A 231 6.53 16.61 -9.76
C LYS A 231 7.23 15.27 -10.00
N MET A 232 6.48 14.32 -10.53
CA MET A 232 7.00 13.13 -11.19
C MET A 232 6.79 13.27 -12.70
N VAL A 233 7.77 12.89 -13.50
CA VAL A 233 7.74 13.03 -14.96
C VAL A 233 8.12 11.71 -15.60
N LEU A 234 7.17 11.08 -16.29
CA LEU A 234 7.45 9.93 -17.14
C LEU A 234 8.23 10.39 -18.37
N CYS A 235 9.23 9.62 -18.77
CA CYS A 235 10.14 9.94 -19.86
C CYS A 235 10.33 8.78 -20.83
N ASP A 236 10.45 9.11 -22.11
CA ASP A 236 11.01 8.23 -23.12
C ASP A 236 12.54 8.28 -23.05
N ALA A 237 13.15 7.11 -22.82
CA ALA A 237 14.59 6.95 -22.91
C ALA A 237 15.01 6.82 -24.38
N ARG A 238 15.99 7.65 -24.79
CA ARG A 238 16.55 7.69 -26.15
C ARG A 238 18.06 7.54 -26.12
N ASN A 239 18.59 6.87 -27.14
CA ASN A 239 20.02 6.81 -27.41
C ASN A 239 20.56 8.18 -27.88
N ARG A 240 21.89 8.31 -27.98
CA ARG A 240 22.55 9.56 -28.41
C ARG A 240 22.14 10.03 -29.81
N ASP A 241 21.84 9.09 -30.70
CA ASP A 241 21.37 9.35 -32.06
C ASP A 241 19.87 9.72 -32.14
N GLY A 242 19.18 9.74 -30.99
CA GLY A 242 17.76 10.06 -30.88
C GLY A 242 16.82 8.86 -31.07
N THR A 243 17.34 7.67 -31.39
CA THR A 243 16.53 6.44 -31.50
C THR A 243 15.99 6.01 -30.13
N PRO A 244 14.85 5.29 -30.06
CA PRO A 244 14.38 4.70 -28.81
C PRO A 244 15.44 3.82 -28.16
N ALA A 245 15.67 3.99 -26.86
CA ALA A 245 16.55 3.10 -26.12
C ALA A 245 15.97 1.68 -26.07
N THR A 246 16.84 0.68 -25.91
CA THR A 246 16.42 -0.71 -25.65
C THR A 246 15.43 -0.74 -24.48
N GLY A 247 14.34 -1.51 -24.61
CA GLY A 247 13.28 -1.59 -23.61
C GLY A 247 12.20 -0.50 -23.73
N SER A 248 12.45 0.59 -24.47
CA SER A 248 11.42 1.62 -24.71
C SER A 248 10.42 1.17 -25.78
N ARG A 249 9.14 1.05 -25.40
CA ARG A 249 8.05 0.60 -26.29
C ARG A 249 7.04 1.69 -26.63
N ARG A 250 7.10 2.83 -25.92
CA ARG A 250 6.10 3.89 -26.00
C ARG A 250 6.01 4.52 -27.38
N GLU A 251 7.14 4.84 -28.02
CA GLU A 251 7.12 5.51 -29.33
C GLU A 251 6.41 4.65 -30.39
N GLU A 252 6.67 3.35 -30.43
CA GLU A 252 6.02 2.44 -31.38
C GLU A 252 4.51 2.33 -31.10
N CYS A 253 4.12 2.24 -29.83
CA CYS A 253 2.72 2.26 -29.42
C CYS A 253 2.04 3.56 -29.84
N LEU A 254 2.66 4.72 -29.58
CA LEU A 254 2.14 6.04 -29.94
C LEU A 254 1.86 6.15 -31.43
N ARG A 255 2.78 5.70 -32.30
CA ARG A 255 2.57 5.72 -33.76
C ARG A 255 1.32 4.93 -34.17
N VAL A 256 1.09 3.77 -33.54
CA VAL A 256 -0.10 2.94 -33.81
C VAL A 256 -1.37 3.63 -33.31
N MET A 257 -1.35 4.23 -32.12
CA MET A 257 -2.49 4.95 -31.56
C MET A 257 -2.87 6.15 -32.43
N GLU A 258 -1.89 6.93 -32.88
CA GLU A 258 -2.12 8.08 -33.77
C GLU A 258 -2.71 7.67 -35.13
N ALA A 259 -2.33 6.49 -35.64
CA ALA A 259 -2.83 5.99 -36.91
C ALA A 259 -4.32 5.60 -36.89
N VAL A 260 -4.91 5.40 -35.69
CA VAL A 260 -6.33 5.04 -35.52
C VAL A 260 -7.07 5.98 -34.57
N LYS A 261 -6.56 7.20 -34.38
CA LYS A 261 -7.11 8.17 -33.41
C LYS A 261 -8.57 8.51 -33.66
N ASP A 262 -9.01 8.43 -34.92
CA ASP A 262 -10.40 8.59 -35.34
C ASP A 262 -11.35 7.53 -34.75
N GLN A 263 -10.83 6.33 -34.45
CA GLN A 263 -11.60 5.25 -33.82
C GLN A 263 -11.71 5.39 -32.28
N LYS A 264 -11.01 6.36 -31.68
CA LYS A 264 -10.98 6.67 -30.23
C LYS A 264 -10.85 5.42 -29.35
N PRO A 265 -9.72 4.67 -29.48
CA PRO A 265 -9.49 3.44 -28.72
C PRO A 265 -9.36 3.76 -27.22
N TRP A 266 -10.23 3.18 -26.41
CA TRP A 266 -10.21 3.27 -24.95
C TRP A 266 -9.78 1.95 -24.34
N PHE A 267 -9.03 2.06 -23.27
CA PHE A 267 -8.53 0.93 -22.51
C PHE A 267 -8.80 1.09 -21.01
N GLY A 268 -8.95 -0.03 -20.32
CA GLY A 268 -8.86 -0.13 -18.87
C GLY A 268 -7.97 -1.30 -18.48
N PHE A 269 -7.09 -1.10 -17.51
CA PHE A 269 -6.10 -2.09 -17.09
C PHE A 269 -6.33 -2.51 -15.65
N GLU A 270 -6.51 -3.81 -15.43
CA GLU A 270 -6.69 -4.43 -14.11
C GLU A 270 -5.36 -5.08 -13.69
N GLN A 271 -4.58 -4.35 -12.89
CA GLN A 271 -3.28 -4.84 -12.41
C GLN A 271 -3.48 -5.63 -11.11
N GLU A 272 -3.34 -6.95 -11.19
CA GLU A 272 -3.20 -7.78 -9.99
C GLU A 272 -1.74 -7.79 -9.50
N PHE A 273 -1.54 -7.89 -8.19
CA PHE A 273 -0.23 -8.00 -7.57
C PHE A 273 -0.32 -8.73 -6.22
N VAL A 274 0.82 -9.23 -5.75
CA VAL A 274 0.93 -9.90 -4.44
C VAL A 274 1.93 -9.12 -3.61
N LEU A 275 1.52 -8.73 -2.41
CA LEU A 275 2.44 -8.13 -1.44
C LEU A 275 3.36 -9.22 -0.91
N LYS A 276 4.67 -8.99 -0.98
CA LYS A 276 5.69 -9.91 -0.46
C LYS A 276 6.54 -9.25 0.62
N THR A 277 7.04 -10.06 1.53
CA THR A 277 8.11 -9.73 2.49
C THR A 277 9.46 -9.62 1.75
N LEU A 278 10.50 -9.15 2.43
CA LEU A 278 11.85 -9.06 1.83
C LEU A 278 12.42 -10.45 1.51
N GLU A 279 11.99 -11.46 2.27
CA GLU A 279 12.33 -12.87 2.12
C GLU A 279 11.54 -13.53 0.97
N GLY A 280 10.64 -12.79 0.32
CA GLY A 280 9.86 -13.24 -0.84
C GLY A 280 8.56 -13.98 -0.52
N LEU A 281 8.27 -14.27 0.76
CA LEU A 281 7.00 -14.84 1.20
C LEU A 281 5.87 -13.81 1.06
N PRO A 282 4.64 -14.20 0.67
CA PRO A 282 3.50 -13.29 0.68
C PRO A 282 3.27 -12.66 2.07
N PHE A 283 2.90 -11.39 2.09
CA PHE A 283 2.79 -10.59 3.30
C PHE A 283 1.74 -11.17 4.27
N GLY A 284 2.11 -11.35 5.53
CA GLY A 284 1.23 -11.91 6.56
C GLY A 284 1.14 -13.44 6.57
N TRP A 285 1.84 -14.14 5.68
CA TRP A 285 1.90 -15.60 5.71
C TRP A 285 2.96 -16.06 6.73
N SER A 286 2.61 -17.07 7.53
CA SER A 286 3.51 -17.64 8.54
C SER A 286 4.53 -18.65 7.97
N SER A 287 4.29 -19.14 6.76
CA SER A 287 5.16 -20.06 6.03
C SER A 287 4.89 -19.97 4.52
N ALA A 288 5.61 -20.76 3.71
CA ALA A 288 5.33 -20.89 2.28
C ALA A 288 3.98 -21.57 1.97
N THR A 289 3.31 -22.15 2.97
CA THR A 289 2.01 -22.78 2.80
C THR A 289 0.92 -21.72 2.68
N ALA A 290 0.12 -21.81 1.61
CA ALA A 290 -0.94 -20.86 1.39
C ALA A 290 -2.03 -20.96 2.46
N PRO A 291 -2.41 -19.83 3.11
CA PRO A 291 -3.64 -19.78 3.88
C PRO A 291 -4.82 -20.08 2.95
N PRO A 292 -5.93 -20.62 3.50
CA PRO A 292 -7.12 -20.92 2.71
C PRO A 292 -7.56 -19.71 1.88
N ALA A 293 -7.80 -19.93 0.58
CA ALA A 293 -8.30 -18.89 -0.31
C ALA A 293 -9.71 -18.46 0.11
N GLY A 294 -9.97 -17.15 0.03
CA GLY A 294 -11.26 -16.54 0.33
C GLY A 294 -12.03 -16.15 -0.92
N ALA A 295 -13.16 -15.47 -0.71
CA ALA A 295 -13.81 -14.70 -1.76
C ALA A 295 -13.03 -13.40 -2.02
N SER A 296 -13.16 -12.83 -3.22
CA SER A 296 -12.65 -11.46 -3.46
C SER A 296 -13.44 -10.43 -2.64
N ALA A 297 -12.84 -9.27 -2.40
CA ALA A 297 -13.40 -8.14 -1.64
C ALA A 297 -13.80 -8.46 -0.18
N GLN A 298 -13.12 -9.41 0.46
CA GLN A 298 -13.32 -9.68 1.89
C GLN A 298 -12.91 -8.50 2.80
N VAL A 299 -13.39 -8.54 4.05
CA VAL A 299 -13.07 -7.60 5.14
C VAL A 299 -12.76 -8.41 6.40
N GLY A 300 -11.83 -7.91 7.22
CA GLY A 300 -11.38 -8.54 8.47
C GLY A 300 -9.89 -8.80 8.51
N LEU A 301 -9.27 -8.62 9.69
CA LEU A 301 -7.82 -8.74 9.89
C LEU A 301 -7.29 -10.15 9.61
N GLU A 302 -8.09 -11.18 9.89
CA GLU A 302 -7.73 -12.59 9.68
C GLU A 302 -7.84 -13.03 8.22
N ARG A 303 -8.43 -12.21 7.35
CA ARG A 303 -8.74 -12.55 5.96
C ARG A 303 -8.00 -11.67 4.95
N VAL A 304 -7.61 -10.46 5.35
CA VAL A 304 -7.08 -9.45 4.45
C VAL A 304 -5.77 -8.88 4.96
N PHE A 305 -4.67 -9.27 4.31
CA PHE A 305 -3.33 -8.82 4.65
C PHE A 305 -2.88 -7.67 3.75
N GLY A 306 -2.34 -6.61 4.37
CA GLY A 306 -1.72 -5.49 3.66
C GLY A 306 -2.69 -4.44 3.09
N ARG A 307 -3.90 -4.31 3.65
CA ARG A 307 -4.87 -3.28 3.23
C ARG A 307 -4.30 -1.87 3.28
N ASP A 308 -3.52 -1.56 4.31
CA ASP A 308 -2.91 -0.23 4.47
C ASP A 308 -1.94 0.10 3.33
N ILE A 309 -1.24 -0.90 2.79
CA ILE A 309 -0.34 -0.75 1.65
C ILE A 309 -1.16 -0.46 0.39
N SER A 310 -2.19 -1.27 0.12
CA SER A 310 -3.08 -1.09 -1.04
C SER A 310 -3.79 0.27 -0.98
N LEU A 311 -4.31 0.66 0.18
CA LEU A 311 -4.98 1.95 0.38
C LEU A 311 -4.02 3.14 0.24
N SER A 312 -2.79 3.01 0.75
CA SER A 312 -1.75 4.04 0.59
C SER A 312 -1.38 4.23 -0.87
N HIS A 313 -1.23 3.14 -1.64
CA HIS A 313 -1.00 3.18 -3.08
C HIS A 313 -2.16 3.85 -3.81
N TYR A 314 -3.40 3.43 -3.53
CA TYR A 314 -4.59 4.01 -4.16
C TYR A 314 -4.66 5.53 -3.94
N ASN A 315 -4.51 5.98 -2.69
CA ASN A 315 -4.53 7.41 -2.35
C ASN A 315 -3.36 8.17 -2.99
N ALA A 316 -2.17 7.58 -3.06
CA ALA A 316 -1.02 8.17 -3.72
C ALA A 316 -1.24 8.34 -5.23
N CYS A 317 -1.83 7.34 -5.89
CA CYS A 317 -2.20 7.39 -7.29
C CYS A 317 -3.26 8.47 -7.58
N VAL A 318 -4.32 8.53 -6.76
CA VAL A 318 -5.35 9.58 -6.86
C VAL A 318 -4.73 10.97 -6.67
N TYR A 319 -3.89 11.15 -5.65
CA TYR A 319 -3.17 12.41 -5.44
C TYR A 319 -2.28 12.75 -6.64
N ALA A 320 -1.54 11.79 -7.20
CA ALA A 320 -0.66 12.01 -8.34
C ALA A 320 -1.41 12.42 -9.63
N GLY A 321 -2.72 12.17 -9.70
CA GLY A 321 -3.54 12.39 -10.89
C GLY A 321 -3.57 11.17 -11.82
N ILE A 322 -3.25 9.98 -11.31
CA ILE A 322 -3.46 8.74 -12.05
C ILE A 322 -4.96 8.50 -12.21
N LYS A 323 -5.40 8.09 -13.41
CA LYS A 323 -6.78 7.72 -13.70
C LYS A 323 -7.15 6.38 -13.04
N MET A 324 -7.30 6.38 -11.72
CA MET A 324 -7.73 5.22 -10.96
C MET A 324 -9.24 4.99 -11.14
N ALA A 325 -9.62 3.78 -11.52
CA ALA A 325 -11.02 3.33 -11.57
C ALA A 325 -11.46 2.64 -10.27
N GLY A 326 -10.53 1.99 -9.57
CA GLY A 326 -10.83 1.26 -8.33
C GLY A 326 -9.64 0.47 -7.79
N ALA A 327 -9.90 -0.26 -6.70
CA ALA A 327 -9.01 -1.27 -6.15
C ALA A 327 -9.83 -2.32 -5.38
N ALA A 328 -9.34 -3.56 -5.34
CA ALA A 328 -9.99 -4.66 -4.64
C ALA A 328 -8.96 -5.62 -4.02
N GLY A 329 -9.37 -6.29 -2.94
CA GLY A 329 -8.65 -7.47 -2.43
C GLY A 329 -9.05 -8.69 -3.26
N GLU A 330 -8.08 -9.48 -3.69
CA GLU A 330 -8.32 -10.69 -4.48
C GLU A 330 -8.53 -11.93 -3.62
N ALA A 331 -8.86 -13.06 -4.24
CA ALA A 331 -9.19 -14.31 -3.54
C ALA A 331 -8.04 -14.87 -2.68
N MET A 332 -6.78 -14.64 -3.09
CA MET A 332 -5.62 -15.05 -2.30
C MET A 332 -5.28 -13.99 -1.24
N PRO A 333 -5.11 -14.36 0.04
CA PRO A 333 -4.64 -13.42 1.06
C PRO A 333 -3.30 -12.79 0.66
N ALA A 334 -3.20 -11.46 0.83
CA ALA A 334 -2.09 -10.60 0.36
C ALA A 334 -2.06 -10.31 -1.16
N GLN A 335 -3.00 -10.84 -1.95
CA GLN A 335 -3.22 -10.43 -3.33
C GLN A 335 -4.21 -9.27 -3.41
N TRP A 336 -3.89 -8.33 -4.28
CA TRP A 336 -4.65 -7.11 -4.49
C TRP A 336 -4.72 -6.80 -5.98
N GLU A 337 -5.72 -6.03 -6.35
CA GLU A 337 -5.91 -5.50 -7.69
C GLU A 337 -6.11 -3.99 -7.61
N PHE A 338 -5.58 -3.27 -8.58
CA PHE A 338 -5.97 -1.88 -8.86
C PHE A 338 -6.32 -1.70 -10.32
N GLN A 339 -7.31 -0.86 -10.61
CA GLN A 339 -7.76 -0.61 -11.97
C GLN A 339 -7.39 0.81 -12.44
N VAL A 340 -6.81 0.90 -13.63
CA VAL A 340 -6.45 2.16 -14.29
C VAL A 340 -7.29 2.35 -15.55
N GLY A 341 -7.87 3.53 -15.73
CA GLY A 341 -8.70 3.90 -16.87
C GLY A 341 -10.16 4.20 -16.50
N PRO A 342 -11.05 4.35 -17.49
CA PRO A 342 -10.76 4.29 -18.92
C PRO A 342 -9.83 5.42 -19.39
N SER A 343 -8.86 5.07 -20.25
CA SER A 343 -7.90 6.00 -20.84
C SER A 343 -7.82 5.79 -22.34
N GLU A 344 -7.74 6.88 -23.10
CA GLU A 344 -7.64 6.85 -24.55
C GLU A 344 -6.20 6.70 -25.02
N GLY A 345 -5.99 5.80 -25.99
CA GLY A 345 -4.71 5.65 -26.70
C GLY A 345 -3.52 5.46 -25.77
N ILE A 346 -2.47 6.27 -26.00
CA ILE A 346 -1.18 6.17 -25.30
C ILE A 346 -1.27 6.41 -23.79
N ALA A 347 -2.28 7.17 -23.34
CA ALA A 347 -2.40 7.60 -21.96
C ALA A 347 -2.57 6.43 -20.99
N LEU A 348 -3.17 5.30 -21.42
CA LEU A 348 -3.28 4.13 -20.54
C LEU A 348 -1.89 3.64 -20.11
N GLY A 349 -0.97 3.50 -21.07
CA GLY A 349 0.39 3.04 -20.78
C GLY A 349 1.13 3.99 -19.85
N ASP A 350 0.98 5.31 -20.07
CA ASP A 350 1.55 6.35 -19.22
C ASP A 350 1.04 6.22 -17.76
N HIS A 351 -0.28 6.12 -17.58
CA HIS A 351 -0.90 5.97 -16.27
C HIS A 351 -0.55 4.64 -15.59
N ALA A 352 -0.54 3.53 -16.33
CA ALA A 352 -0.25 2.20 -15.78
C ALA A 352 1.20 2.08 -15.29
N TRP A 353 2.18 2.55 -16.05
CA TRP A 353 3.58 2.56 -15.62
C TRP A 353 3.81 3.44 -14.41
N MET A 354 3.15 4.60 -14.34
CA MET A 354 3.24 5.48 -13.18
C MET A 354 2.55 4.92 -11.94
N ALA A 355 1.42 4.22 -12.11
CA ALA A 355 0.79 3.49 -11.02
C ALA A 355 1.69 2.37 -10.47
N ARG A 356 2.40 1.63 -11.35
CA ARG A 356 3.41 0.63 -10.95
C ARG A 356 4.58 1.26 -10.23
N TYR A 357 5.10 2.38 -10.71
CA TYR A 357 6.18 3.11 -10.03
C TYR A 357 5.78 3.54 -8.62
N ILE A 358 4.57 4.08 -8.46
CA ILE A 358 4.05 4.47 -7.14
C ILE A 358 3.93 3.25 -6.22
N LEU A 359 3.45 2.10 -6.73
CA LEU A 359 3.35 0.86 -5.95
C LEU A 359 4.73 0.41 -5.43
N LEU A 360 5.73 0.38 -6.32
CA LEU A 360 7.11 0.01 -5.96
C LEU A 360 7.76 0.98 -4.98
N ARG A 361 7.34 2.25 -4.97
CA ARG A 361 7.80 3.24 -3.98
C ARG A 361 7.09 3.12 -2.63
N VAL A 362 5.84 2.67 -2.61
CA VAL A 362 5.08 2.43 -1.37
C VAL A 362 5.55 1.16 -0.65
N TRP A 363 5.79 0.07 -1.40
CA TRP A 363 6.18 -1.22 -0.85
C TRP A 363 7.33 -1.87 -1.65
N LEU A 364 7.10 -3.05 -2.21
CA LEU A 364 8.08 -3.83 -2.95
C LEU A 364 7.35 -4.98 -3.68
N SER A 365 7.66 -5.15 -4.97
CA SER A 365 7.21 -6.21 -5.88
C SER A 365 5.85 -6.02 -6.58
N LEU A 366 5.90 -6.33 -7.88
CA LEU A 366 4.76 -6.73 -8.70
C LEU A 366 4.69 -8.27 -8.64
N GLY A 367 3.50 -8.83 -8.44
CA GLY A 367 3.31 -10.28 -8.36
C GLY A 367 3.10 -10.91 -9.73
N GLN A 368 3.22 -12.24 -9.81
CA GLN A 368 2.96 -13.05 -11.01
C GLN A 368 1.46 -13.38 -11.09
N ARG A 369 0.65 -12.42 -11.53
CA ARG A 369 -0.82 -12.49 -11.52
C ARG A 369 -1.44 -12.01 -12.84
N GLY A 370 -2.75 -11.74 -12.87
CA GLY A 370 -3.43 -11.21 -14.05
C GLY A 370 -3.14 -9.74 -14.34
N GLY A 371 -3.20 -9.37 -15.60
CA GLY A 371 -3.16 -7.98 -16.08
C GLY A 371 -4.28 -7.75 -17.08
N HIS A 372 -5.56 -7.92 -16.68
CA HIS A 372 -6.63 -7.91 -17.66
C HIS A 372 -6.74 -6.55 -18.37
N MET A 373 -7.03 -6.61 -19.67
CA MET A 373 -7.14 -5.42 -20.52
C MET A 373 -8.54 -5.30 -21.10
N ASN A 374 -9.27 -4.30 -20.61
CA ASN A 374 -10.55 -3.88 -21.17
C ASN A 374 -10.28 -3.00 -22.40
N PHE A 375 -10.99 -3.22 -23.51
CA PHE A 375 -10.78 -2.52 -24.77
C PHE A 375 -12.08 -2.19 -25.50
N SER A 376 -12.17 -0.97 -26.05
CA SER A 376 -13.26 -0.56 -26.94
C SER A 376 -12.82 0.52 -27.94
N THR A 377 -13.46 0.57 -29.10
CA THR A 377 -13.47 1.73 -30.01
C THR A 377 -14.77 2.52 -29.85
N GLU A 378 -14.88 3.70 -30.44
CA GLU A 378 -16.13 4.47 -30.48
C GLU A 378 -17.30 3.63 -31.00
N SER A 379 -17.11 2.94 -32.13
CA SER A 379 -18.12 2.04 -32.71
C SER A 379 -18.55 0.88 -31.81
N MET A 380 -17.68 0.39 -30.90
CA MET A 380 -18.07 -0.64 -29.93
C MET A 380 -18.96 -0.09 -28.83
N ARG A 381 -18.84 1.22 -28.52
CA ARG A 381 -19.57 1.89 -27.44
C ARG A 381 -20.93 2.44 -27.89
N GLU A 382 -21.15 2.59 -29.19
CA GLU A 382 -22.39 3.06 -29.80
C GLU A 382 -23.43 1.94 -29.99
N GLU A 383 -24.66 2.33 -30.36
CA GLU A 383 -25.76 1.39 -30.59
C GLU A 383 -25.40 0.35 -31.66
N GLY A 384 -25.64 -0.93 -31.35
CA GLY A 384 -25.23 -2.04 -32.20
C GLY A 384 -23.75 -2.44 -32.09
N GLY A 385 -22.98 -1.79 -31.21
CA GLY A 385 -21.55 -2.01 -31.03
C GLY A 385 -21.12 -3.42 -30.62
N LEU A 386 -22.04 -4.26 -30.11
CA LEU A 386 -21.78 -5.68 -29.82
C LEU A 386 -21.32 -6.44 -31.06
N ARG A 387 -21.81 -6.08 -32.26
CA ARG A 387 -21.31 -6.65 -33.51
C ARG A 387 -19.83 -6.32 -33.73
N CYS A 388 -19.43 -5.06 -33.52
CA CYS A 388 -18.04 -4.64 -33.62
C CYS A 388 -17.15 -5.35 -32.59
N ILE A 389 -17.67 -5.62 -31.40
CA ILE A 389 -16.99 -6.41 -30.37
C ILE A 389 -16.75 -7.85 -30.87
N HIS A 390 -17.76 -8.53 -31.40
CA HIS A 390 -17.60 -9.88 -31.94
C HIS A 390 -16.63 -9.93 -33.12
N GLU A 391 -16.66 -8.95 -34.03
CA GLU A 391 -15.70 -8.86 -35.13
C GLU A 391 -14.26 -8.68 -34.62
N ALA A 392 -14.04 -7.89 -33.57
CA ALA A 392 -12.73 -7.75 -32.95
C ALA A 392 -12.26 -9.03 -32.27
N ILE A 393 -13.15 -9.75 -31.57
CA ILE A 393 -12.85 -11.06 -30.96
C ILE A 393 -12.43 -12.08 -32.02
N GLU A 394 -13.08 -12.09 -33.19
CA GLU A 394 -12.72 -12.97 -34.30
C GLU A 394 -11.32 -12.65 -34.85
N ARG A 395 -10.97 -11.36 -34.97
CA ARG A 395 -9.59 -10.97 -35.35
C ARG A 395 -8.56 -11.38 -34.30
N LEU A 396 -8.92 -11.32 -33.01
CA LEU A 396 -8.05 -11.76 -31.91
C LEU A 396 -7.83 -13.28 -31.92
N SER A 397 -8.84 -14.08 -32.30
CA SER A 397 -8.73 -15.53 -32.38
C SER A 397 -7.66 -15.96 -33.39
N GLN A 398 -7.59 -15.26 -34.52
CA GLN A 398 -6.65 -15.49 -35.61
C GLN A 398 -5.20 -15.09 -35.29
N ARG A 399 -5.00 -14.32 -34.21
CA ARG A 399 -3.68 -13.82 -33.79
C ARG A 399 -3.31 -14.21 -32.36
N HIS A 400 -3.90 -15.28 -31.85
CA HIS A 400 -3.70 -15.71 -30.46
C HIS A 400 -2.22 -15.86 -30.10
N THR A 401 -1.45 -16.64 -30.87
CA THR A 401 -0.02 -16.90 -30.62
C THR A 401 0.81 -15.62 -30.64
N GLN A 402 0.53 -14.70 -31.58
CA GLN A 402 1.24 -13.42 -31.68
C GLN A 402 0.99 -12.54 -30.46
N HIS A 403 -0.24 -12.53 -29.93
CA HIS A 403 -0.56 -11.81 -28.70
C HIS A 403 0.10 -12.46 -27.48
N MET A 404 0.06 -13.79 -27.36
CA MET A 404 0.68 -14.49 -26.23
C MET A 404 2.18 -14.24 -26.12
N ALA A 405 2.88 -14.05 -27.25
CA ALA A 405 4.30 -13.66 -27.27
C ALA A 405 4.60 -12.27 -26.68
N LEU A 406 3.58 -11.41 -26.53
CA LEU A 406 3.71 -10.03 -26.02
C LEU A 406 3.12 -9.84 -24.62
N TYR A 407 2.37 -10.83 -24.13
CA TYR A 407 1.45 -10.68 -22.99
C TYR A 407 2.07 -11.03 -21.63
N GLY A 408 3.38 -10.88 -21.49
CA GLY A 408 4.13 -11.10 -20.24
C GLY A 408 5.24 -12.14 -20.38
N GLY A 409 5.95 -12.39 -19.27
CA GLY A 409 7.07 -13.32 -19.23
C GLY A 409 6.70 -14.80 -19.36
N PRO A 410 7.69 -15.71 -19.31
CA PRO A 410 7.48 -17.16 -19.46
C PRO A 410 6.54 -17.74 -18.41
N GLU A 411 6.38 -17.08 -17.26
CA GLU A 411 5.51 -17.50 -16.17
C GLU A 411 4.02 -17.31 -16.49
N ASN A 412 3.67 -16.54 -17.53
CA ASN A 412 2.27 -16.41 -17.97
C ASN A 412 1.68 -17.76 -18.41
N GLN A 413 2.52 -18.65 -18.96
CA GLN A 413 2.11 -20.01 -19.31
C GLN A 413 1.70 -20.81 -18.07
N GLN A 414 2.45 -20.69 -16.97
CA GLN A 414 2.10 -21.36 -15.71
C GLN A 414 0.81 -20.78 -15.12
N ARG A 415 0.63 -19.46 -15.17
CA ARG A 415 -0.58 -18.77 -14.72
C ARG A 415 -1.83 -19.26 -15.47
N LEU A 416 -1.78 -19.27 -16.80
CA LEU A 416 -2.92 -19.64 -17.64
C LEU A 416 -3.22 -21.15 -17.58
N ASN A 417 -2.20 -22.01 -17.47
CA ASN A 417 -2.38 -23.45 -17.34
C ASN A 417 -2.84 -23.90 -15.94
N THR A 418 -3.14 -22.97 -15.03
CA THR A 418 -3.71 -23.30 -13.72
C THR A 418 -5.17 -23.76 -13.89
N ILE A 419 -5.37 -25.08 -13.76
CA ILE A 419 -6.62 -25.78 -14.06
C ILE A 419 -7.80 -25.14 -13.31
N GLY A 420 -8.86 -24.81 -14.06
CA GLY A 420 -10.14 -24.39 -13.52
C GLY A 420 -10.22 -22.94 -13.04
N ILE A 421 -9.12 -22.17 -13.13
CA ILE A 421 -9.07 -20.75 -12.74
C ILE A 421 -9.05 -19.84 -13.97
N ASN A 422 -8.17 -20.12 -14.92
CA ASN A 422 -7.92 -19.28 -16.11
C ASN A 422 -8.22 -20.04 -17.41
N SER A 423 -8.11 -19.33 -18.54
CA SER A 423 -8.11 -19.95 -19.88
C SER A 423 -6.80 -20.67 -20.18
N ASP A 424 -6.82 -21.66 -21.06
CA ASP A 424 -5.61 -22.33 -21.56
C ASP A 424 -4.67 -21.35 -22.30
N PHE A 425 -3.35 -21.52 -22.13
CA PHE A 425 -2.35 -20.65 -22.76
C PHE A 425 -2.27 -20.83 -24.29
N ASN A 426 -2.54 -22.03 -24.80
CA ASN A 426 -2.36 -22.36 -26.22
C ASN A 426 -3.65 -22.24 -27.03
N THR A 427 -4.80 -22.24 -26.36
CA THR A 427 -6.13 -22.31 -26.97
C THR A 427 -6.89 -21.01 -26.73
N PHE A 428 -7.22 -20.30 -27.81
CA PHE A 428 -8.09 -19.14 -27.71
C PHE A 428 -9.53 -19.57 -27.41
N SER A 429 -10.18 -18.84 -26.50
CA SER A 429 -11.60 -19.01 -26.19
C SER A 429 -12.24 -17.66 -25.86
N TRP A 430 -13.54 -17.54 -26.11
CA TRP A 430 -14.32 -16.39 -25.66
C TRP A 430 -15.72 -16.81 -25.22
N ALA A 431 -16.31 -16.05 -24.31
CA ALA A 431 -17.70 -16.24 -23.89
C ALA A 431 -18.25 -15.00 -23.18
N THR A 432 -19.58 -14.90 -23.14
CA THR A 432 -20.28 -13.89 -22.33
C THR A 432 -20.21 -14.25 -20.85
N ALA A 433 -19.82 -13.28 -20.01
CA ALA A 433 -19.74 -13.38 -18.55
C ALA A 433 -18.87 -14.51 -17.97
N ASN A 434 -18.11 -15.24 -18.80
CA ASN A 434 -17.24 -16.32 -18.35
C ASN A 434 -15.86 -15.79 -17.97
N ARG A 435 -15.43 -15.97 -16.72
CA ARG A 435 -14.11 -15.53 -16.23
C ARG A 435 -12.96 -16.46 -16.65
N LYS A 436 -13.27 -17.64 -17.21
CA LYS A 436 -12.30 -18.67 -17.60
C LYS A 436 -11.99 -18.69 -19.09
N SER A 437 -12.58 -17.78 -19.88
CA SER A 437 -12.28 -17.63 -21.29
C SER A 437 -11.11 -16.67 -21.51
N SER A 438 -10.42 -16.79 -22.63
CA SER A 438 -9.30 -15.90 -22.98
C SER A 438 -9.78 -14.46 -23.14
N VAL A 439 -10.91 -14.27 -23.81
CA VAL A 439 -11.61 -12.98 -23.89
C VAL A 439 -13.02 -13.12 -23.30
N ARG A 440 -13.46 -12.12 -22.54
CA ARG A 440 -14.79 -12.08 -21.96
C ARG A 440 -15.56 -10.88 -22.51
N VAL A 441 -16.80 -11.11 -22.92
CA VAL A 441 -17.78 -10.01 -23.09
C VAL A 441 -18.54 -9.88 -21.77
N PRO A 442 -18.46 -8.75 -21.05
CA PRO A 442 -19.17 -8.58 -19.79
C PRO A 442 -20.69 -8.79 -19.99
N GLY A 443 -21.36 -9.40 -19.00
CA GLY A 443 -22.79 -9.69 -19.10
C GLY A 443 -23.64 -8.43 -19.38
N HIS A 444 -23.31 -7.31 -18.73
CA HIS A 444 -24.01 -6.04 -18.95
C HIS A 444 -23.76 -5.46 -20.35
N VAL A 445 -22.60 -5.71 -20.96
CA VAL A 445 -22.29 -5.30 -22.35
C VAL A 445 -23.13 -6.11 -23.33
N SER A 446 -23.19 -7.43 -23.13
CA SER A 446 -24.02 -8.31 -23.96
C SER A 446 -25.51 -7.98 -23.86
N GLN A 447 -25.99 -7.62 -22.67
CA GLN A 447 -27.39 -7.19 -22.47
C GLN A 447 -27.71 -5.85 -23.12
N ARG A 448 -26.78 -4.89 -23.04
CA ARG A 448 -26.96 -3.55 -23.63
C ARG A 448 -26.73 -3.52 -25.13
N GLY A 449 -26.04 -4.51 -25.70
CA GLY A 449 -25.69 -4.53 -27.11
C GLY A 449 -24.54 -3.59 -27.50
N GLN A 450 -23.82 -3.02 -26.53
CA GLN A 450 -22.69 -2.11 -26.74
C GLN A 450 -21.80 -2.02 -25.48
N GLY A 451 -20.53 -1.66 -25.67
CA GLY A 451 -19.56 -1.46 -24.59
C GLY A 451 -18.12 -1.82 -24.97
N TYR A 452 -17.57 -2.84 -24.31
CA TYR A 452 -16.17 -3.23 -24.40
C TYR A 452 -15.98 -4.74 -24.28
N LEU A 453 -14.82 -5.25 -24.72
CA LEU A 453 -14.34 -6.60 -24.41
C LEU A 453 -13.27 -6.55 -23.33
N GLU A 454 -13.07 -7.66 -22.63
CA GLU A 454 -11.99 -7.84 -21.66
C GLU A 454 -11.07 -8.98 -22.11
N ASP A 455 -9.81 -8.67 -22.41
CA ASP A 455 -8.76 -9.64 -22.69
C ASP A 455 -8.09 -10.07 -21.38
N ARG A 456 -8.28 -11.33 -20.98
CA ARG A 456 -7.83 -11.89 -19.69
C ARG A 456 -6.47 -12.60 -19.78
N ARG A 457 -5.89 -12.64 -20.99
CA ARG A 457 -4.62 -13.30 -21.31
C ARG A 457 -3.36 -12.56 -20.87
N PRO A 458 -3.31 -11.21 -20.77
CA PRO A 458 -2.08 -10.56 -20.31
C PRO A 458 -1.79 -10.89 -18.85
N ALA A 459 -0.51 -11.12 -18.54
CA ALA A 459 -0.01 -11.25 -17.18
C ALA A 459 0.21 -9.88 -16.52
N ALA A 460 0.33 -9.89 -15.21
CA ALA A 460 0.58 -8.72 -14.37
C ALA A 460 1.89 -7.99 -14.72
N ASP A 461 2.88 -8.69 -15.27
CA ASP A 461 4.18 -8.16 -15.67
C ASP A 461 4.23 -7.66 -17.13
N CYS A 462 3.12 -7.74 -17.87
CA CYS A 462 3.08 -7.29 -19.26
C CYS A 462 3.43 -5.80 -19.39
N ASP A 463 4.06 -5.39 -20.50
CA ASP A 463 4.21 -3.97 -20.82
C ASP A 463 2.87 -3.45 -21.38
N PRO A 464 2.18 -2.52 -20.70
CA PRO A 464 0.90 -1.99 -21.16
C PRO A 464 1.01 -1.36 -22.56
N TYR A 465 2.15 -0.80 -22.95
CA TYR A 465 2.32 -0.27 -24.32
C TYR A 465 2.25 -1.39 -25.37
N LEU A 466 2.86 -2.54 -25.11
CA LEU A 466 2.84 -3.68 -26.03
C LEU A 466 1.44 -4.28 -26.14
N VAL A 467 0.73 -4.42 -25.02
CA VAL A 467 -0.63 -4.96 -25.01
C VAL A 467 -1.58 -4.02 -25.75
N CYS A 468 -1.56 -2.71 -25.46
CA CYS A 468 -2.43 -1.74 -26.13
C CYS A 468 -2.15 -1.69 -27.64
N LYS A 469 -0.88 -1.67 -28.03
CA LYS A 469 -0.44 -1.71 -29.43
C LYS A 469 -0.98 -2.95 -30.14
N ALA A 470 -0.79 -4.14 -29.55
CA ALA A 470 -1.21 -5.41 -30.15
C ALA A 470 -2.74 -5.46 -30.34
N LEU A 471 -3.51 -5.03 -29.33
CA LEU A 471 -4.97 -4.93 -29.42
C LEU A 471 -5.39 -4.03 -30.58
N VAL A 472 -4.82 -2.83 -30.70
CA VAL A 472 -5.18 -1.90 -31.77
C VAL A 472 -4.77 -2.43 -33.15
N GLN A 473 -3.55 -2.95 -33.28
CA GLN A 473 -3.09 -3.51 -34.56
C GLN A 473 -3.95 -4.67 -35.05
N THR A 474 -4.56 -5.43 -34.15
CA THR A 474 -5.43 -6.55 -34.50
C THR A 474 -6.89 -6.14 -34.68
N CYS A 475 -7.42 -5.29 -33.80
CA CYS A 475 -8.85 -4.98 -33.77
C CYS A 475 -9.23 -3.80 -34.68
N CYS A 476 -8.34 -2.81 -34.84
CA CYS A 476 -8.61 -1.54 -35.52
C CYS A 476 -8.00 -1.43 -36.93
N SER A 477 -7.00 -2.25 -37.26
CA SER A 477 -6.43 -2.23 -38.60
C SER A 477 -7.48 -2.66 -39.62
N PRO A 478 -7.65 -1.94 -40.74
CA PRO A 478 -8.46 -2.44 -41.84
C PRO A 478 -7.84 -3.77 -42.27
N GLY A 479 -8.58 -4.86 -42.09
CA GLY A 479 -8.08 -6.19 -42.44
C GLY A 479 -7.49 -6.14 -43.84
N ALA A 480 -6.26 -6.66 -43.99
CA ALA A 480 -5.79 -7.03 -45.31
C ALA A 480 -6.87 -7.96 -45.86
N ARG A 481 -7.66 -7.46 -46.80
CA ARG A 481 -8.62 -8.26 -47.55
C ARG A 481 -7.77 -9.32 -48.25
N THR A 482 -7.80 -10.54 -47.73
CA THR A 482 -7.25 -11.73 -48.38
C THR A 482 -7.94 -11.95 -49.71
#